data_AF-A0A2H0ALW1-F1
#
_entry.id   AF-A0A2H0ALW1-F1
#
_cell.length_a   1.000
_cell.length_b   1.000
_cell.length_c   1.000
_cell.angle_alpha   90.00
_cell.angle_beta   90.00
_cell.angle_gamma   90.00
#
_symmetry.space_group_name_H-M   'P 1'
#
loop_
_entity.id
_entity.type
_entity.pdbx_description
1 polymer ?
#
loop_
_entity_poly.entity_id
_entity_poly.type
_entity_poly.pdbx_seq_one_letter_code
_entity_poly.pdbx_strand_id
1 'polypeptide(L)'
;MTRVFGLDSQLAVTVFSSVVVPHESRGEISEADLENYLSKAVWKSFDVLRKEAAERLGVSEIDLILAGARVVGMKVDGHEVLNPHGFVGRTLEISLCITMVKRGVLESGKDKNNEAGVEIFEKGSAAAYLLSKLLDLSRLLYVEIEDDKTKLFLVTPMRTSYLNEFDWGKSHIAETYASSFGVPTETAFEIYGSFIKGDVSLTVLEKMRRVFYSAFKKFIDGLTVNVKNFPDLDLKRLPPIYIRSNFPLPEEMSKRAFMLGKKRARFISLDKEMDIGDLVNNSPYNAYEWLNQLARRRIRWLMP
;
A
#
# COMPACT_ATOMS: atom_id res chain seq x y z
N MET A 1 15.92 -10.23 -16.00
CA MET A 1 15.46 -10.04 -14.62
C MET A 1 14.79 -8.69 -14.57
N THR A 2 13.52 -8.62 -14.17
CA THR A 2 12.78 -7.35 -14.11
C THR A 2 13.30 -6.54 -12.93
N ARG A 3 13.74 -5.30 -13.17
CA ARG A 3 14.12 -4.34 -12.14
C ARG A 3 12.87 -3.73 -11.54
N VAL A 4 12.81 -3.64 -10.22
CA VAL A 4 11.67 -3.09 -9.48
C VAL A 4 12.12 -1.85 -8.71
N PHE A 5 11.41 -0.74 -8.90
CA PHE A 5 11.65 0.50 -8.15
C PHE A 5 10.46 0.81 -7.26
N GLY A 6 10.71 0.82 -5.95
CA GLY A 6 9.78 1.29 -4.93
C GLY A 6 10.02 2.77 -4.65
N LEU A 7 9.07 3.61 -5.01
CA LEU A 7 9.09 5.04 -4.76
C LEU A 7 8.26 5.39 -3.52
N ASP A 8 8.62 6.51 -2.90
CA ASP A 8 7.85 7.09 -1.81
C ASP A 8 6.45 7.54 -2.26
N SER A 9 5.50 7.60 -1.32
CA SER A 9 4.10 8.01 -1.57
C SER A 9 3.97 9.44 -2.12
N GLN A 10 4.99 10.29 -1.92
CA GLN A 10 5.08 11.65 -2.46
C GLN A 10 5.58 11.73 -3.91
N LEU A 11 6.09 10.62 -4.46
CA LEU A 11 6.69 10.55 -5.80
C LEU A 11 5.88 9.66 -6.75
N ALA A 12 5.19 8.65 -6.23
CA ALA A 12 4.38 7.72 -7.00
C ALA A 12 3.06 7.44 -6.31
N VAL A 13 2.04 7.16 -7.12
CA VAL A 13 0.71 6.68 -6.73
C VAL A 13 0.48 5.34 -7.38
N THR A 14 0.39 4.27 -6.57
CA THR A 14 0.00 2.95 -7.07
C THR A 14 -1.32 2.55 -6.47
N VAL A 15 -2.26 2.15 -7.33
CA VAL A 15 -3.56 1.63 -6.92
C VAL A 15 -3.76 0.27 -7.56
N PHE A 16 -4.10 -0.71 -6.73
CA PHE A 16 -4.68 -1.96 -7.17
C PHE A 16 -6.19 -1.81 -7.07
N SER A 17 -6.93 -2.02 -8.15
CA SER A 17 -8.39 -1.91 -8.14
C SER A 17 -9.03 -2.94 -9.05
N SER A 18 -10.22 -3.44 -8.71
CA SER A 18 -10.98 -4.27 -9.64
C SER A 18 -12.17 -3.52 -10.23
N VAL A 19 -12.36 -3.72 -11.53
CA VAL A 19 -13.48 -3.19 -12.31
C VAL A 19 -14.36 -4.35 -12.73
N VAL A 20 -15.63 -4.31 -12.36
CA VAL A 20 -16.63 -5.27 -12.84
C VAL A 20 -17.26 -4.74 -14.13
N VAL A 21 -17.22 -5.57 -15.17
CA VAL A 21 -17.78 -5.28 -16.49
C VAL A 21 -18.83 -6.35 -16.81
N PRO A 22 -20.06 -5.97 -17.22
CA PRO A 22 -21.04 -6.95 -17.67
C PRO A 22 -20.59 -7.57 -19.01
N HIS A 23 -20.76 -8.87 -19.14
CA HIS A 23 -20.62 -9.55 -20.42
C HIS A 23 -21.92 -9.35 -21.22
N GLU A 24 -21.84 -8.59 -22.31
CA GLU A 24 -23.01 -8.18 -23.09
C GLU A 24 -23.43 -9.25 -24.12
N SER A 25 -22.51 -10.15 -24.50
CA SER A 25 -22.74 -11.20 -25.48
C SER A 25 -23.45 -12.42 -24.85
N ARG A 26 -24.23 -13.16 -25.65
CA ARG A 26 -24.89 -14.41 -25.22
C ARG A 26 -24.00 -15.65 -25.35
N GLY A 27 -22.80 -15.49 -25.90
CA GLY A 27 -21.87 -16.58 -26.21
C GLY A 27 -20.70 -16.65 -25.24
N GLU A 28 -19.65 -17.31 -25.67
CA GLU A 28 -18.37 -17.32 -24.95
C GLU A 28 -17.68 -15.96 -25.06
N ILE A 29 -16.89 -15.62 -24.05
CA ILE A 29 -16.03 -14.44 -24.07
C ILE A 29 -14.96 -14.63 -25.13
N SER A 30 -15.03 -13.85 -26.21
CA SER A 30 -14.03 -13.85 -27.28
C SER A 30 -12.80 -13.00 -26.95
N GLU A 31 -11.71 -13.16 -27.71
CA GLU A 31 -10.52 -12.31 -27.56
C GLU A 31 -10.85 -10.83 -27.81
N ALA A 32 -11.71 -10.55 -28.79
CA ALA A 32 -12.17 -9.19 -29.11
C ALA A 32 -12.98 -8.58 -27.94
N ASP A 33 -13.81 -9.39 -27.27
CA ASP A 33 -14.52 -8.97 -26.06
C ASP A 33 -13.53 -8.59 -24.96
N LEU A 34 -12.51 -9.41 -24.73
CA LEU A 34 -11.47 -9.15 -23.72
C LEU A 34 -10.69 -7.87 -24.00
N GLU A 35 -10.26 -7.65 -25.24
CA GLU A 35 -9.58 -6.40 -25.61
C GLU A 35 -10.45 -5.17 -25.30
N ASN A 36 -11.76 -5.26 -25.58
CA ASN A 36 -12.71 -4.18 -25.30
C ASN A 36 -12.90 -3.98 -23.80
N TYR A 37 -13.17 -5.05 -23.05
CA TYR A 37 -13.37 -4.99 -21.59
C TYR A 37 -12.12 -4.49 -20.85
N LEU A 38 -10.92 -4.95 -21.26
CA LEU A 38 -9.66 -4.44 -20.73
C LEU A 38 -9.49 -2.94 -21.00
N SER A 39 -9.77 -2.50 -22.23
CA SER A 39 -9.67 -1.07 -22.59
C SER A 39 -10.63 -0.21 -21.74
N LYS A 40 -11.88 -0.68 -21.57
CA LYS A 40 -12.88 -0.03 -20.71
C LYS A 40 -12.42 0.01 -19.24
N ALA A 41 -11.88 -1.10 -18.73
CA ALA A 41 -11.43 -1.20 -17.35
C ALA A 41 -10.23 -0.28 -17.07
N VAL A 42 -9.22 -0.29 -17.94
CA VAL A 42 -8.05 0.58 -17.78
C VAL A 42 -8.45 2.04 -17.89
N TRP A 43 -9.28 2.42 -18.86
CA TRP A 43 -9.74 3.80 -18.99
C TRP A 43 -10.50 4.28 -17.74
N LYS A 44 -11.42 3.46 -17.22
CA LYS A 44 -12.19 3.77 -16.01
C LYS A 44 -11.29 3.94 -14.79
N SER A 45 -10.32 3.03 -14.60
CA SER A 45 -9.38 3.14 -13.47
C SER A 45 -8.42 4.32 -13.65
N PHE A 46 -7.96 4.59 -14.87
CA PHE A 46 -7.08 5.70 -15.19
C PHE A 46 -7.74 7.06 -14.94
N ASP A 47 -8.97 7.28 -15.39
CA ASP A 47 -9.66 8.58 -15.25
C ASP A 47 -9.89 8.95 -13.77
N VAL A 48 -10.27 7.96 -12.96
CA VAL A 48 -10.42 8.15 -11.50
C VAL A 48 -9.07 8.41 -10.86
N LEU A 49 -8.06 7.58 -11.19
CA LEU A 49 -6.75 7.67 -10.56
C LEU A 49 -6.00 8.95 -10.93
N ARG A 50 -6.18 9.49 -12.14
CA ARG A 50 -5.46 10.68 -12.59
C ARG A 50 -5.74 11.89 -11.70
N LYS A 51 -7.00 12.10 -11.34
CA LYS A 51 -7.43 13.19 -10.44
C LYS A 51 -6.86 13.00 -9.04
N GLU A 52 -7.01 11.80 -8.49
CA GLU A 52 -6.49 11.45 -7.16
C GLU A 52 -4.96 11.59 -7.09
N ALA A 53 -4.25 11.12 -8.11
CA ALA A 53 -2.81 11.21 -8.19
C ALA A 53 -2.34 12.66 -8.29
N ALA A 54 -3.03 13.51 -9.06
CA ALA A 54 -2.69 14.92 -9.22
C ALA A 54 -2.80 15.66 -7.88
N GLU A 55 -3.92 15.47 -7.18
CA GLU A 55 -4.15 16.03 -5.86
C GLU A 55 -3.10 15.55 -4.85
N ARG A 56 -2.89 14.23 -4.77
CA ARG A 56 -1.98 13.62 -3.79
C ARG A 56 -0.52 13.98 -4.01
N LEU A 57 -0.11 14.14 -5.27
CA LEU A 57 1.24 14.51 -5.64
C LEU A 57 1.43 16.04 -5.67
N GLY A 58 0.35 16.82 -5.58
CA GLY A 58 0.40 18.28 -5.63
C GLY A 58 0.88 18.82 -6.97
N VAL A 59 0.49 18.17 -8.08
CA VAL A 59 0.86 18.54 -9.45
C VAL A 59 -0.38 18.61 -10.35
N SER A 60 -0.28 19.23 -11.52
CA SER A 60 -1.37 19.21 -12.50
C SER A 60 -1.55 17.81 -13.11
N GLU A 61 -2.76 17.47 -13.55
CA GLU A 61 -3.04 16.18 -14.22
C GLU A 61 -2.16 15.98 -15.48
N ILE A 62 -1.76 17.06 -16.16
CA ILE A 62 -0.87 17.03 -17.35
C ILE A 62 0.59 16.71 -17.00
N ASP A 63 0.98 16.92 -15.74
CA ASP A 63 2.33 16.67 -15.22
C ASP A 63 2.46 15.25 -14.64
N LEU A 64 1.41 14.45 -14.72
CA LEU A 64 1.45 13.03 -14.38
C LEU A 64 1.89 12.19 -15.58
N ILE A 65 2.63 11.14 -15.27
CA ILE A 65 3.01 10.09 -16.20
C ILE A 65 2.40 8.77 -15.72
N LEU A 66 1.74 8.06 -16.62
CA LEU A 66 1.37 6.66 -16.42
C LEU A 66 2.64 5.81 -16.49
N ALA A 67 3.18 5.42 -15.33
CA ALA A 67 4.41 4.64 -15.22
C ALA A 67 4.16 3.13 -15.40
N GLY A 68 2.95 2.66 -15.15
CA GLY A 68 2.59 1.27 -15.37
C GLY A 68 1.08 1.03 -15.29
N ALA A 69 0.59 0.08 -16.08
CA ALA A 69 -0.76 -0.47 -15.93
C ALA A 69 -0.73 -1.97 -16.28
N ARG A 70 -1.20 -2.80 -15.35
CA ARG A 70 -1.18 -4.26 -15.50
C ARG A 70 -2.44 -4.90 -14.97
N VAL A 71 -2.87 -5.97 -15.62
CA VAL A 71 -3.82 -6.94 -15.11
C VAL A 71 -3.11 -7.83 -14.10
N VAL A 72 -3.66 -7.89 -12.89
CA VAL A 72 -3.12 -8.66 -11.75
C VAL A 72 -4.12 -9.69 -11.22
N GLY A 73 -5.29 -9.81 -11.84
CA GLY A 73 -6.35 -10.74 -11.47
C GLY A 73 -7.50 -10.67 -12.45
N MET A 74 -8.19 -11.79 -12.64
CA MET A 74 -9.45 -11.86 -13.36
C MET A 74 -10.42 -12.83 -12.70
N LYS A 75 -11.70 -12.50 -12.72
CA LYS A 75 -12.77 -13.42 -12.33
C LYS A 75 -13.92 -13.40 -13.33
N VAL A 76 -14.51 -14.57 -13.59
CA VAL A 76 -15.77 -14.72 -14.32
C VAL A 76 -16.83 -15.17 -13.32
N ASP A 77 -17.89 -14.40 -13.16
CA ASP A 77 -18.97 -14.65 -12.19
C ASP A 77 -18.44 -14.99 -10.78
N GLY A 78 -17.44 -14.23 -10.34
CA GLY A 78 -16.82 -14.36 -9.01
C GLY A 78 -15.73 -15.44 -8.88
N HIS A 79 -15.52 -16.26 -9.90
CA HIS A 79 -14.50 -17.33 -9.89
C HIS A 79 -13.22 -16.86 -10.57
N GLU A 80 -12.07 -17.01 -9.90
CA GLU A 80 -10.76 -16.64 -10.45
C GLU A 80 -10.41 -17.50 -11.66
N VAL A 81 -10.00 -16.83 -12.74
CA VAL A 81 -9.57 -17.48 -13.99
C VAL A 81 -8.27 -16.87 -14.47
N LEU A 82 -7.40 -17.71 -15.07
CA LEU A 82 -6.17 -17.24 -15.72
C LEU A 82 -6.40 -16.81 -17.17
N ASN A 83 -7.29 -17.53 -17.86
CA ASN A 83 -7.71 -17.20 -19.20
C ASN A 83 -9.25 -17.23 -19.29
N PRO A 84 -9.91 -16.06 -19.36
CA PRO A 84 -11.37 -15.98 -19.52
C PRO A 84 -11.84 -16.29 -20.95
N HIS A 85 -10.96 -16.42 -21.94
CA HIS A 85 -11.34 -16.74 -23.31
C HIS A 85 -12.07 -18.11 -23.36
N GLY A 86 -13.22 -18.16 -24.03
CA GLY A 86 -14.02 -19.38 -24.12
C GLY A 86 -14.92 -19.64 -22.91
N PHE A 87 -14.83 -18.84 -21.84
CA PHE A 87 -15.76 -18.95 -20.72
C PHE A 87 -17.10 -18.31 -21.07
N VAL A 88 -18.17 -18.92 -20.59
CA VAL A 88 -19.51 -18.32 -20.55
C VAL A 88 -19.71 -17.73 -19.16
N GLY A 89 -20.17 -16.47 -19.09
CA GLY A 89 -20.46 -15.81 -17.82
C GLY A 89 -21.20 -14.49 -18.02
N ARG A 90 -21.74 -13.93 -16.94
CA ARG A 90 -22.51 -12.67 -16.97
C ARG A 90 -21.64 -11.46 -16.63
N THR A 91 -20.61 -11.66 -15.83
CA THR A 91 -19.76 -10.61 -15.29
C THR A 91 -18.31 -10.99 -15.36
N LEU A 92 -17.48 -10.00 -15.69
CA LEU A 92 -16.04 -10.10 -15.70
C LEU A 92 -15.48 -9.08 -14.72
N GLU A 93 -14.82 -9.53 -13.66
CA GLU A 93 -14.06 -8.68 -12.75
C GLU A 93 -12.60 -8.67 -13.21
N ILE A 94 -12.08 -7.48 -13.54
CA ILE A 94 -10.71 -7.27 -13.98
C ILE A 94 -9.98 -6.49 -12.88
N SER A 95 -9.01 -7.12 -12.24
CA SER A 95 -8.13 -6.48 -11.26
C SER A 95 -6.92 -5.88 -11.95
N LEU A 96 -6.73 -4.58 -11.77
CA LEU A 96 -5.68 -3.76 -12.36
C LEU A 96 -4.74 -3.24 -11.27
N CYS A 97 -3.45 -3.13 -11.60
CA CYS A 97 -2.46 -2.35 -10.89
C CYS A 97 -2.08 -1.18 -11.79
N ILE A 98 -2.31 0.05 -11.36
CA ILE A 98 -1.95 1.26 -12.10
C ILE A 98 -1.03 2.10 -11.23
N THR A 99 0.11 2.52 -11.80
CA THR A 99 1.07 3.42 -11.16
C THR A 99 1.17 4.73 -11.96
N MET A 100 1.01 5.86 -11.27
CA MET A 100 1.28 7.20 -11.79
C MET A 100 2.42 7.86 -11.03
N VAL A 101 3.23 8.66 -11.71
CA VAL A 101 4.36 9.40 -11.12
C VAL A 101 4.38 10.83 -11.63
N LYS A 102 5.06 11.72 -10.91
CA LYS A 102 5.34 13.08 -11.41
C LYS A 102 6.28 13.00 -12.63
N ARG A 103 6.05 13.86 -13.62
CA ARG A 103 7.01 14.10 -14.71
C ARG A 103 8.38 14.47 -14.12
N GLY A 104 9.44 13.93 -14.70
CA GLY A 104 10.82 14.09 -14.20
C GLY A 104 11.30 13.02 -13.22
N VAL A 105 10.41 12.33 -12.48
CA VAL A 105 10.81 11.24 -11.56
C VAL A 105 11.51 10.09 -12.30
N LEU A 106 11.04 9.81 -13.51
CA LEU A 106 11.63 8.80 -14.37
C LEU A 106 12.91 9.31 -15.06
N GLU A 107 13.05 10.63 -15.24
CA GLU A 107 14.19 11.22 -15.95
C GLU A 107 15.49 11.15 -15.13
N SER A 108 15.38 11.22 -13.79
CA SER A 108 16.49 10.98 -12.87
C SER A 108 17.03 9.53 -12.86
N GLY A 109 16.30 8.58 -13.46
CA GLY A 109 16.69 7.17 -13.58
C GLY A 109 16.78 6.66 -15.02
N LYS A 110 16.62 7.53 -16.03
CA LYS A 110 16.65 7.13 -17.44
C LYS A 110 18.09 6.91 -17.91
N ASP A 111 18.51 5.65 -17.90
CA ASP A 111 19.02 5.10 -19.15
C ASP A 111 17.91 5.28 -20.19
N LYS A 112 18.24 5.94 -21.30
CA LYS A 112 17.31 6.53 -22.28
C LYS A 112 16.47 5.53 -23.08
N ASN A 113 16.43 4.27 -22.67
CA ASN A 113 15.62 3.26 -23.31
C ASN A 113 14.44 2.89 -22.42
N ASN A 114 13.26 2.93 -23.02
CA ASN A 114 12.04 2.24 -22.56
C ASN A 114 12.29 0.71 -22.64
N GLU A 115 13.33 0.23 -21.98
CA GLU A 115 13.73 -1.18 -21.98
C GLU A 115 12.69 -1.97 -21.21
N ALA A 116 12.11 -2.94 -21.90
CA ALA A 116 11.27 -3.96 -21.30
C ALA A 116 11.97 -4.51 -20.04
N GLY A 117 11.32 -4.39 -18.87
CA GLY A 117 11.84 -4.94 -17.62
C GLY A 117 12.08 -3.96 -16.48
N VAL A 118 11.45 -2.78 -16.47
CA VAL A 118 11.39 -1.91 -15.28
C VAL A 118 9.94 -1.79 -14.80
N GLU A 119 9.67 -2.12 -13.54
CA GLU A 119 8.37 -1.94 -12.88
C GLU A 119 8.50 -0.93 -11.74
N ILE A 120 7.54 -0.02 -11.65
CA ILE A 120 7.55 1.10 -10.70
C ILE A 120 6.30 1.06 -9.84
N PHE A 121 6.50 1.21 -8.53
CA PHE A 121 5.41 1.22 -7.57
C PHE A 121 5.61 2.28 -6.50
N GLU A 122 4.51 2.77 -5.96
CA GLU A 122 4.47 3.25 -4.58
C GLU A 122 4.71 2.08 -3.63
N LYS A 123 5.78 2.18 -2.85
CA LYS A 123 6.28 1.09 -1.99
C LYS A 123 5.21 0.55 -1.03
N GLY A 124 4.55 1.42 -0.27
CA GLY A 124 3.59 0.99 0.75
C GLY A 124 2.32 0.35 0.17
N SER A 125 1.81 0.84 -0.96
CA SER A 125 0.66 0.23 -1.65
C SER A 125 1.01 -1.15 -2.22
N ALA A 126 2.20 -1.33 -2.80
CA ALA A 126 2.68 -2.63 -3.26
C ALA A 126 2.91 -3.60 -2.10
N ALA A 127 3.53 -3.14 -1.00
CA ALA A 127 3.74 -3.93 0.21
C ALA A 127 2.41 -4.38 0.83
N ALA A 128 1.42 -3.48 0.93
CA ALA A 128 0.09 -3.80 1.46
C ALA A 128 -0.64 -4.84 0.61
N TYR A 129 -0.57 -4.72 -0.73
CA TYR A 129 -1.17 -5.69 -1.65
C TYR A 129 -0.46 -7.04 -1.56
N LEU A 130 0.87 -7.07 -1.58
CA LEU A 130 1.65 -8.31 -1.47
C LEU A 130 1.33 -9.03 -0.15
N LEU A 131 1.33 -8.30 0.97
CA LEU A 131 0.98 -8.84 2.28
C LEU A 131 -0.43 -9.44 2.30
N SER A 132 -1.39 -8.77 1.67
CA SER A 132 -2.77 -9.26 1.61
C SER A 132 -2.87 -10.57 0.83
N LYS A 133 -2.07 -10.75 -0.22
CA LYS A 133 -2.03 -11.99 -1.00
C LYS A 133 -1.33 -13.13 -0.25
N LEU A 134 -0.21 -12.85 0.42
CA LEU A 134 0.51 -13.86 1.21
C LEU A 134 -0.31 -14.40 2.38
N LEU A 135 -1.17 -13.57 2.96
CA LEU A 135 -1.99 -13.92 4.12
C LEU A 135 -3.44 -14.27 3.77
N ASP A 136 -3.80 -14.26 2.48
CA ASP A 136 -5.16 -14.45 1.98
C ASP A 136 -6.20 -13.56 2.69
N LEU A 137 -5.88 -12.27 2.83
CA LEU A 137 -6.72 -11.28 3.50
C LEU A 137 -7.41 -10.39 2.47
N SER A 138 -8.74 -10.37 2.50
CA SER A 138 -9.55 -9.47 1.67
C SER A 138 -9.61 -8.03 2.22
N ARG A 139 -9.24 -7.83 3.49
CA ARG A 139 -9.17 -6.53 4.16
C ARG A 139 -8.03 -6.49 5.17
N LEU A 140 -7.19 -5.47 5.09
CA LEU A 140 -6.17 -5.15 6.10
C LEU A 140 -5.85 -3.66 6.08
N LEU A 141 -5.40 -3.13 7.22
CA LEU A 141 -4.79 -1.80 7.30
C LEU A 141 -3.29 -1.99 7.49
N TYR A 142 -2.50 -1.58 6.51
CA TYR A 142 -1.05 -1.60 6.56
C TYR A 142 -0.55 -0.21 6.99
N VAL A 143 0.32 -0.18 7.99
CA VAL A 143 0.82 1.04 8.61
C VAL A 143 2.33 1.03 8.52
N GLU A 144 2.90 2.04 7.86
CA GLU A 144 4.34 2.27 7.82
C GLU A 144 4.69 3.41 8.77
N ILE A 145 5.57 3.13 9.74
CA ILE A 145 6.13 4.12 10.65
C ILE A 145 7.56 4.38 10.20
N GLU A 146 7.83 5.65 9.91
CA GLU A 146 9.13 6.17 9.51
C GLU A 146 9.69 7.10 10.60
N ASP A 147 10.66 7.95 10.25
CA ASP A 147 11.32 8.83 11.20
C ASP A 147 10.37 9.89 11.76
N ASP A 148 9.58 10.53 10.90
CA ASP A 148 8.68 11.63 11.32
C ASP A 148 7.21 11.38 10.95
N LYS A 149 6.95 10.38 10.10
CA LYS A 149 5.67 10.15 9.47
C LYS A 149 5.17 8.74 9.73
N THR A 150 3.86 8.62 9.89
CA THR A 150 3.15 7.35 9.81
C THR A 150 2.23 7.40 8.60
N LYS A 151 2.39 6.45 7.68
CA LYS A 151 1.57 6.30 6.47
C LYS A 151 0.63 5.12 6.59
N LEU A 152 -0.58 5.27 6.07
CA LEU A 152 -1.66 4.30 6.15
C LEU A 152 -2.03 3.84 4.75
N PHE A 153 -2.14 2.53 4.56
CA PHE A 153 -2.53 1.90 3.31
C PHE A 153 -3.67 0.92 3.59
N LEU A 154 -4.75 1.02 2.83
CA LEU A 154 -5.95 0.23 3.04
C LEU A 154 -6.09 -0.79 1.93
N VAL A 155 -6.28 -2.06 2.32
CA VAL A 155 -6.72 -3.12 1.43
C VAL A 155 -8.20 -3.38 1.67
N THR A 156 -8.95 -3.42 0.57
CA THR A 156 -10.35 -3.83 0.50
C THR A 156 -10.51 -4.86 -0.62
N PRO A 157 -11.66 -5.56 -0.72
CA PRO A 157 -11.89 -6.51 -1.80
C PRO A 157 -11.80 -5.89 -3.20
N MET A 158 -11.98 -4.57 -3.31
CA MET A 158 -12.07 -3.86 -4.59
C MET A 158 -10.88 -2.94 -4.85
N ARG A 159 -10.09 -2.63 -3.82
CA ARG A 159 -9.04 -1.61 -3.90
C ARG A 159 -7.97 -1.80 -2.84
N THR A 160 -6.71 -1.69 -3.24
CA THR A 160 -5.55 -1.43 -2.37
C THR A 160 -4.92 -0.11 -2.76
N SER A 161 -4.78 0.82 -1.80
CA SER A 161 -4.15 2.11 -2.03
C SER A 161 -3.66 2.74 -0.72
N TYR A 162 -2.82 3.77 -0.85
CA TYR A 162 -2.63 4.78 0.19
C TYR A 162 -3.99 5.33 0.67
N LEU A 163 -4.07 5.59 1.96
CA LEU A 163 -5.24 6.15 2.63
C LEU A 163 -4.95 7.55 3.13
N ASN A 164 -3.94 7.70 4.00
CA ASN A 164 -3.54 8.98 4.58
C ASN A 164 -2.19 8.87 5.31
N GLU A 165 -1.68 9.99 5.84
CA GLU A 165 -0.56 10.03 6.76
C GLU A 165 -0.80 10.96 7.95
N PHE A 166 0.07 10.88 8.96
CA PHE A 166 0.12 11.84 10.06
C PHE A 166 1.54 11.95 10.66
N ASP A 167 1.78 13.06 11.36
CA ASP A 167 3.09 13.40 11.94
C ASP A 167 3.33 12.63 13.25
N TRP A 168 3.90 11.45 13.10
CA TRP A 168 4.40 10.64 14.21
C TRP A 168 5.38 9.59 13.68
N GLY A 169 6.52 9.44 14.37
CA GLY A 169 7.55 8.47 14.00
C GLY A 169 8.64 8.36 15.07
N LYS A 170 9.81 7.84 14.67
CA LYS A 170 11.01 7.69 15.50
C LYS A 170 11.39 8.97 16.26
N SER A 171 11.40 10.12 15.58
CA SER A 171 11.83 11.40 16.15
C SER A 171 10.94 11.78 17.33
N HIS A 172 9.64 11.47 17.26
CA HIS A 172 8.73 11.78 18.34
C HIS A 172 9.01 10.99 19.63
N ILE A 173 9.48 9.75 19.50
CA ILE A 173 9.93 8.95 20.63
C ILE A 173 11.21 9.55 21.20
N ALA A 174 12.18 9.87 20.34
CA ALA A 174 13.45 10.44 20.75
C ALA A 174 13.25 11.77 21.51
N GLU A 175 12.42 12.68 20.99
CA GLU A 175 12.06 13.96 21.65
C GLU A 175 11.38 13.76 23.02
N THR A 176 10.48 12.77 23.11
CA THR A 176 9.77 12.48 24.37
C THR A 176 10.73 11.90 25.42
N TYR A 177 11.65 11.03 25.01
CA TYR A 177 12.70 10.50 25.90
C TYR A 177 13.69 11.60 26.30
N ALA A 178 14.16 12.41 25.35
CA ALA A 178 15.07 13.53 25.58
C ALA A 178 14.50 14.47 26.66
N SER A 179 13.25 14.87 26.49
CA SER A 179 12.52 15.72 27.44
C SER A 179 12.34 15.05 28.80
N SER A 180 12.00 13.76 28.84
CA SER A 180 11.74 13.05 30.10
C SER A 180 12.99 12.72 30.91
N PHE A 181 14.15 12.61 30.26
CA PHE A 181 15.43 12.26 30.91
C PHE A 181 16.39 13.44 31.01
N GLY A 182 16.08 14.59 30.37
CA GLY A 182 16.92 15.78 30.39
C GLY A 182 18.22 15.60 29.62
N VAL A 183 18.17 14.91 28.48
CA VAL A 183 19.33 14.57 27.65
C VAL A 183 19.13 15.03 26.20
N PRO A 184 20.21 15.18 25.40
CA PRO A 184 20.10 15.40 23.96
C PRO A 184 19.37 14.26 23.23
N THR A 185 18.78 14.56 22.07
CA THR A 185 17.99 13.62 21.26
C THR A 185 18.80 12.41 20.82
N GLU A 186 20.09 12.58 20.51
CA GLU A 186 20.97 11.48 20.12
C GLU A 186 21.09 10.46 21.28
N THR A 187 21.36 10.95 22.48
CA THR A 187 21.45 10.13 23.70
C THR A 187 20.10 9.52 24.07
N ALA A 188 19.00 10.23 23.84
CA ALA A 188 17.65 9.74 24.14
C ALA A 188 17.31 8.46 23.37
N PHE A 189 17.76 8.33 22.13
CA PHE A 189 17.50 7.13 21.33
C PHE A 189 18.34 5.93 21.78
N GLU A 190 19.54 6.16 22.31
CA GLU A 190 20.34 5.12 22.96
C GLU A 190 19.64 4.60 24.23
N ILE A 191 19.10 5.52 25.04
CA ILE A 191 18.29 5.19 26.23
C ILE A 191 17.05 4.36 25.84
N TYR A 192 16.38 4.74 24.74
CA TYR A 192 15.29 3.95 24.16
C TYR A 192 15.75 2.55 23.73
N GLY A 193 16.95 2.43 23.16
CA GLY A 193 17.57 1.15 22.83
C GLY A 193 17.71 0.23 24.04
N SER A 194 18.16 0.74 25.19
CA SER A 194 18.22 -0.02 26.44
C SER A 194 16.84 -0.48 26.93
N PHE A 195 15.80 0.36 26.75
CA PHE A 195 14.42 -0.03 27.03
C PHE A 195 13.96 -1.20 26.15
N ILE A 196 14.24 -1.14 24.84
CA ILE A 196 13.87 -2.20 23.90
C ILE A 196 14.53 -3.53 24.24
N LYS A 197 15.82 -3.51 24.62
CA LYS A 197 16.57 -4.72 25.01
C LYS A 197 16.19 -5.27 26.39
N GLY A 198 15.56 -4.44 27.24
CA GLY A 198 15.31 -4.78 28.63
C GLY A 198 16.56 -4.73 29.52
N ASP A 199 17.65 -4.09 29.04
CA ASP A 199 18.95 -4.02 29.72
C ASP A 199 18.98 -2.92 30.80
N VAL A 200 17.96 -2.89 31.66
CA VAL A 200 17.81 -1.91 32.73
C VAL A 200 17.16 -2.55 33.96
N SER A 201 17.31 -1.93 35.13
CA SER A 201 16.58 -2.39 36.33
C SER A 201 15.06 -2.29 36.12
N LEU A 202 14.29 -3.14 36.80
CA LEU A 202 12.82 -3.15 36.69
C LEU A 202 12.19 -1.78 36.94
N THR A 203 12.70 -1.03 37.92
CA THR A 203 12.22 0.33 38.23
C THR A 203 12.43 1.30 37.06
N VAL A 204 13.60 1.22 36.42
CA VAL A 204 13.93 2.04 35.25
C VAL A 204 13.10 1.60 34.04
N LEU A 205 12.90 0.29 33.85
CA LEU A 205 12.05 -0.27 32.80
C LEU A 205 10.63 0.28 32.88
N GLU A 206 10.02 0.28 34.08
CA GLU A 206 8.68 0.85 34.29
C GLU A 206 8.61 2.34 33.97
N LYS A 207 9.65 3.11 34.35
CA LYS A 207 9.74 4.53 34.02
C LYS A 207 9.79 4.72 32.49
N MET A 208 10.69 4.02 31.81
CA MET A 208 10.85 4.08 30.35
C MET A 208 9.56 3.65 29.64
N ARG A 209 8.90 2.58 30.10
CA ARG A 209 7.62 2.13 29.55
C ARG A 209 6.55 3.22 29.61
N ARG A 210 6.45 3.97 30.72
CA ARG A 210 5.51 5.11 30.83
C ARG A 210 5.82 6.21 29.83
N VAL A 211 7.10 6.53 29.64
CA VAL A 211 7.55 7.52 28.65
C VAL A 211 7.17 7.09 27.24
N PHE A 212 7.44 5.82 26.88
CA PHE A 212 7.03 5.26 25.59
C PHE A 212 5.51 5.37 25.36
N TYR A 213 4.68 4.91 26.30
CA TYR A 213 3.23 4.97 26.12
C TYR A 213 2.67 6.40 26.11
N SER A 214 3.37 7.36 26.73
CA SER A 214 3.04 8.78 26.59
C SER A 214 3.28 9.27 25.16
N ALA A 215 4.43 8.95 24.57
CA ALA A 215 4.74 9.26 23.16
C ALA A 215 3.78 8.54 22.19
N PHE A 216 3.52 7.25 22.45
CA PHE A 216 2.67 6.39 21.63
C PHE A 216 1.19 6.80 21.66
N LYS A 217 0.76 7.54 22.68
CA LYS A 217 -0.61 8.07 22.72
C LYS A 217 -0.94 8.91 21.48
N LYS A 218 0.01 9.72 21.00
CA LYS A 218 -0.18 10.53 19.78
C LYS A 218 -0.35 9.67 18.53
N PHE A 219 0.37 8.54 18.44
CA PHE A 219 0.15 7.55 17.38
C PHE A 219 -1.28 7.01 17.42
N ILE A 220 -1.75 6.60 18.60
CA ILE A 220 -3.11 6.11 18.80
C ILE A 220 -4.16 7.17 18.45
N ASP A 221 -3.93 8.43 18.83
CA ASP A 221 -4.83 9.54 18.54
C ASP A 221 -4.88 9.80 17.02
N GLY A 222 -3.73 9.85 16.34
CA GLY A 222 -3.62 9.99 14.88
C GLY A 222 -4.33 8.86 14.13
N LEU A 223 -4.10 7.62 14.54
CA LEU A 223 -4.78 6.46 13.97
C LEU A 223 -6.30 6.49 14.22
N THR A 224 -6.72 6.96 15.41
CA THR A 224 -8.15 7.11 15.77
C THR A 224 -8.87 8.12 14.89
N VAL A 225 -8.23 9.27 14.59
CA VAL A 225 -8.80 10.28 13.69
C VAL A 225 -9.02 9.68 12.30
N ASN A 226 -8.02 8.98 11.76
CA ASN A 226 -8.12 8.33 10.47
C ASN A 226 -9.23 7.26 10.44
N VAL A 227 -9.28 6.37 11.44
CA VAL A 227 -10.33 5.34 11.54
C VAL A 227 -11.75 5.93 11.56
N LYS A 228 -11.94 7.12 12.12
CA LYS A 228 -13.26 7.79 12.16
C LYS A 228 -13.61 8.49 10.86
N ASN A 229 -12.62 9.01 10.15
CA ASN A 229 -12.84 9.85 8.96
C ASN A 229 -13.03 9.03 7.68
N PHE A 230 -12.60 7.76 7.65
CA PHE A 230 -12.70 6.92 6.46
C PHE A 230 -13.85 5.90 6.57
N PRO A 231 -14.91 6.01 5.74
CA PRO A 231 -16.06 5.10 5.76
C PRO A 231 -15.68 3.62 5.61
N ASP A 232 -14.66 3.32 4.82
CA ASP A 232 -14.17 1.95 4.62
C ASP A 232 -13.55 1.33 5.88
N LEU A 233 -13.14 2.18 6.84
CA LEU A 233 -12.70 1.80 8.17
C LEU A 233 -13.82 1.94 9.23
N ASP A 234 -14.96 2.53 8.87
CA ASP A 234 -16.11 2.67 9.78
C ASP A 234 -16.94 1.37 9.91
N LEU A 235 -16.24 0.27 10.11
CA LEU A 235 -16.82 -1.06 10.27
C LEU A 235 -17.08 -1.38 11.74
N LYS A 236 -18.05 -2.27 12.02
CA LYS A 236 -18.29 -2.80 13.38
C LYS A 236 -17.02 -3.42 13.99
N ARG A 237 -16.16 -4.00 13.15
CA ARG A 237 -14.85 -4.54 13.52
C ARG A 237 -13.80 -3.96 12.58
N LEU A 238 -12.70 -3.48 13.16
CA LEU A 238 -11.58 -3.02 12.37
C LEU A 238 -10.92 -4.18 11.62
N PRO A 239 -10.39 -3.94 10.42
CA PRO A 239 -9.52 -4.92 9.77
C PRO A 239 -8.26 -5.16 10.62
N PRO A 240 -7.57 -6.30 10.43
CA PRO A 240 -6.25 -6.51 11.01
C PRO A 240 -5.31 -5.35 10.66
N ILE A 241 -4.56 -4.87 11.65
CA ILE A 241 -3.64 -3.74 11.50
C ILE A 241 -2.21 -4.28 11.56
N TYR A 242 -1.53 -4.24 10.43
CA TYR A 242 -0.13 -4.64 10.29
C TYR A 242 0.75 -3.39 10.34
N ILE A 243 1.79 -3.44 11.19
CA ILE A 243 2.69 -2.32 11.40
C ILE A 243 4.09 -2.72 10.94
N ARG A 244 4.64 -1.95 10.01
CA ARG A 244 6.07 -1.94 9.66
C ARG A 244 6.68 -0.67 10.22
N SER A 245 7.76 -0.80 10.98
CA SER A 245 8.48 0.33 11.57
C SER A 245 9.95 0.29 11.14
N ASN A 246 10.53 1.44 10.81
CA ASN A 246 11.97 1.54 10.51
C ASN A 246 12.85 1.59 11.78
N PHE A 247 12.23 1.53 12.97
CA PHE A 247 12.90 1.39 14.26
C PHE A 247 12.19 0.32 15.12
N PRO A 248 12.88 -0.30 16.10
CA PRO A 248 12.29 -1.38 16.88
C PRO A 248 11.18 -0.85 17.79
N LEU A 249 10.03 -1.53 17.81
CA LEU A 249 8.92 -1.23 18.72
C LEU A 249 8.90 -2.24 19.87
N PRO A 250 8.41 -1.87 21.08
CA PRO A 250 8.33 -2.80 22.20
C PRO A 250 7.41 -3.99 21.87
N GLU A 251 7.87 -5.22 22.11
CA GLU A 251 7.08 -6.43 21.84
C GLU A 251 5.72 -6.43 22.55
N GLU A 252 5.63 -5.80 23.71
CA GLU A 252 4.39 -5.68 24.48
C GLU A 252 3.26 -5.01 23.69
N MET A 253 3.60 -4.20 22.67
CA MET A 253 2.64 -3.57 21.78
C MET A 253 1.76 -4.60 21.05
N SER A 254 2.33 -5.73 20.60
CA SER A 254 1.55 -6.77 19.90
C SER A 254 0.66 -7.58 20.85
N LYS A 255 1.03 -7.63 22.14
CA LYS A 255 0.31 -8.35 23.20
C LYS A 255 -0.86 -7.55 23.76
N ARG A 256 -0.84 -6.21 23.61
CA ARG A 256 -1.86 -5.30 24.14
C ARG A 256 -2.91 -4.96 23.08
N ALA A 257 -4.13 -4.71 23.55
CA ALA A 257 -5.16 -4.12 22.72
C ALA A 257 -5.30 -2.63 23.00
N PHE A 258 -5.52 -1.86 21.95
CA PHE A 258 -5.67 -0.41 21.98
C PHE A 258 -7.09 -0.02 21.59
N MET A 259 -7.56 1.10 22.13
CA MET A 259 -8.84 1.68 21.75
C MET A 259 -8.62 2.72 20.66
N LEU A 260 -9.26 2.50 19.50
CA LEU A 260 -9.35 3.46 18.42
C LEU A 260 -10.79 3.99 18.40
N GLY A 261 -11.02 5.05 19.17
CA GLY A 261 -12.36 5.52 19.51
C GLY A 261 -13.14 4.46 20.30
N LYS A 262 -14.24 3.96 19.73
CA LYS A 262 -15.07 2.89 20.34
C LYS A 262 -14.63 1.48 19.95
N LYS A 263 -13.63 1.34 19.07
CA LYS A 263 -13.23 0.06 18.49
C LYS A 263 -11.94 -0.43 19.14
N ARG A 264 -11.88 -1.73 19.43
CA ARG A 264 -10.67 -2.37 19.96
C ARG A 264 -9.81 -2.86 18.79
N ALA A 265 -8.54 -2.51 18.80
CA ALA A 265 -7.55 -2.93 17.82
C ALA A 265 -6.41 -3.70 18.48
N ARG A 266 -5.82 -4.64 17.74
CA ARG A 266 -4.53 -5.25 18.04
C ARG A 266 -3.61 -4.97 16.86
N PHE A 267 -2.33 -4.79 17.17
CA PHE A 267 -1.33 -4.51 16.17
C PHE A 267 -0.47 -5.75 15.94
N ILE A 268 -0.18 -6.04 14.68
CA ILE A 268 0.70 -7.12 14.27
C ILE A 268 1.95 -6.47 13.70
N SER A 269 3.05 -6.54 14.44
CA SER A 269 4.34 -6.04 13.96
C SER A 269 4.89 -6.95 12.88
N LEU A 270 5.47 -6.36 11.84
CA LEU A 270 6.22 -7.06 10.81
C LEU A 270 7.71 -6.91 11.08
N ASP A 271 8.39 -8.05 11.23
CA ASP A 271 9.82 -8.08 11.57
C ASP A 271 10.73 -7.78 10.37
N LYS A 272 10.18 -7.87 9.16
CA LYS A 272 10.90 -7.64 7.91
C LYS A 272 10.11 -6.74 6.99
N GLU A 273 10.85 -5.96 6.21
CA GLU A 273 10.28 -5.21 5.10
C GLU A 273 9.78 -6.17 4.02
N MET A 274 8.64 -5.83 3.43
CA MET A 274 8.11 -6.56 2.28
C MET A 274 9.01 -6.29 1.07
N ASP A 275 9.61 -7.33 0.50
CA ASP A 275 10.32 -7.21 -0.76
C ASP A 275 9.28 -7.08 -1.88
N ILE A 276 9.03 -5.84 -2.33
CA ILE A 276 8.11 -5.59 -3.45
C ILE A 276 8.59 -6.22 -4.76
N GLY A 277 9.86 -6.65 -4.86
CA GLY A 277 10.35 -7.49 -5.93
C GLY A 277 9.63 -8.84 -6.00
N ASP A 278 9.17 -9.38 -4.87
CA ASP A 278 8.38 -10.61 -4.83
C ASP A 278 7.03 -10.45 -5.52
N LEU A 279 6.49 -9.23 -5.59
CA LEU A 279 5.28 -8.97 -6.36
C LEU A 279 5.51 -9.29 -7.83
N VAL A 280 6.65 -8.87 -8.39
CA VAL A 280 6.98 -9.03 -9.81
C VAL A 280 7.54 -10.41 -10.11
N ASN A 281 8.20 -11.05 -9.15
CA ASN A 281 8.82 -12.37 -9.37
C ASN A 281 7.87 -13.55 -9.09
N ASN A 282 6.69 -13.32 -8.46
CA ASN A 282 5.73 -14.37 -8.13
C ASN A 282 4.37 -14.20 -8.83
N SER A 283 3.60 -15.29 -8.88
CA SER A 283 2.17 -15.28 -9.22
C SER A 283 1.40 -14.48 -8.15
N PRO A 284 0.37 -13.68 -8.50
CA PRO A 284 -0.35 -13.61 -9.78
C PRO A 284 0.13 -12.54 -10.77
N TYR A 285 1.16 -11.76 -10.45
CA TYR A 285 1.54 -10.57 -11.25
C TYR A 285 2.00 -10.89 -12.68
N ASN A 286 2.66 -12.04 -12.87
CA ASN A 286 3.07 -12.55 -14.19
C ASN A 286 2.09 -13.56 -14.78
N ALA A 287 1.08 -14.01 -14.03
CA ALA A 287 0.15 -15.03 -14.50
C ALA A 287 -0.71 -14.55 -15.70
N TYR A 288 -0.78 -13.23 -15.89
CA TYR A 288 -1.59 -12.56 -16.90
C TYR A 288 -0.75 -11.86 -17.98
N GLU A 289 0.49 -12.28 -18.24
CA GLU A 289 1.39 -11.57 -19.16
C GLU A 289 0.81 -11.38 -20.57
N TRP A 290 0.04 -12.34 -21.09
CA TRP A 290 -0.61 -12.20 -22.40
C TRP A 290 -1.69 -11.10 -22.41
N LEU A 291 -2.51 -10.97 -21.36
CA LEU A 291 -3.45 -9.85 -21.19
C LEU A 291 -2.71 -8.53 -20.99
N ASN A 292 -1.57 -8.56 -20.29
CA ASN A 292 -0.71 -7.39 -20.13
C ASN A 292 -0.13 -6.92 -21.46
N GLN A 293 0.23 -7.84 -22.37
CA GLN A 293 0.62 -7.48 -23.73
C GLN A 293 -0.53 -6.84 -24.51
N LEU A 294 -1.75 -7.37 -24.40
CA LEU A 294 -2.95 -6.76 -25.01
C LEU A 294 -3.23 -5.37 -24.44
N ALA A 295 -3.21 -5.23 -23.12
CA ALA A 295 -3.40 -3.96 -22.43
C ALA A 295 -2.36 -2.93 -22.87
N ARG A 296 -1.06 -3.29 -22.88
CA ARG A 296 0.05 -2.42 -23.34
C ARG A 296 -0.16 -1.90 -24.77
N ARG A 297 -0.64 -2.73 -25.69
CA ARG A 297 -0.97 -2.30 -27.07
C ARG A 297 -2.06 -1.23 -27.08
N ARG A 298 -3.06 -1.37 -26.21
CA ARG A 298 -4.23 -0.48 -26.15
C ARG A 298 -4.01 0.78 -25.34
N ILE A 299 -3.02 0.82 -24.45
CA ILE A 299 -2.71 2.00 -23.60
C ILE A 299 -1.46 2.75 -24.04
N ARG A 300 -0.81 2.34 -25.14
CA ARG A 300 0.41 2.98 -25.63
C ARG A 300 0.23 4.48 -25.91
N TRP A 301 -0.99 4.94 -26.22
CA TRP A 301 -1.29 6.37 -26.40
C TRP A 301 -1.47 7.13 -25.07
N LEU A 302 -1.62 6.41 -23.94
CA LEU A 302 -1.68 6.96 -22.58
C LEU A 302 -0.32 7.00 -21.88
N MET A 303 0.65 6.23 -22.39
CA MET A 303 2.01 6.20 -21.90
C MET A 303 2.88 7.09 -22.81
N PRO A 304 3.69 8.01 -22.26
CA PRO A 304 4.57 8.86 -23.04
C PRO A 304 5.70 8.09 -23.74
#